data_AF-A0A2V9WXJ2-F1
#
_entry.id   AF-A0A2V9WXJ2-F1
#
_cell.length_a   1.000
_cell.length_b   1.000
_cell.length_c   1.000
_cell.angle_alpha   90.00
_cell.angle_beta   90.00
_cell.angle_gamma   90.00
#
_symmetry.space_group_name_H-M   'P 1'
#
loop_
_entity.id
_entity.type
_entity.pdbx_description
1 polymer ?
#
loop_
_entity_poly.entity_id
_entity_poly.type
_entity_poly.pdbx_seq_one_letter_code
_entity_poly.pdbx_strand_id
1 'polypeptide(L)'
;MPFVTYKETRPWARAISDAVRSRKMPPWFADPCCGHFADDPSLTPQQIQTLIAWADAAAPAGNPHDAPSPPNRAVGWNIPQPDVIIKMPKTVAIPAHGDVEYTYEIVPTGFTQDKWVQMSEVRPSSHAHVHHAVVYIRPPDSSWLRQAPVGTPFTASTLGDERLRHQAHSTDSDMLLVYAPGSSPDHWPDGMAKFIPAHSDLVFRMHYTTNGHAS
;
A
#
# COMPACT_ATOMS: atom_id res chain seq x y z
N MET A 1 4.66 -12.78 -10.16
CA MET A 1 5.54 -11.64 -9.84
C MET A 1 6.62 -11.65 -10.89
N PRO A 2 6.87 -10.55 -11.59
CA PRO A 2 8.07 -10.46 -12.42
C PRO A 2 9.32 -10.51 -11.51
N PHE A 3 10.40 -11.06 -12.04
CA PHE A 3 11.75 -11.06 -11.43
C PHE A 3 11.99 -11.95 -10.20
N VAL A 4 11.24 -13.04 -10.01
CA VAL A 4 11.51 -13.98 -8.90
C VAL A 4 12.58 -15.01 -9.28
N THR A 5 12.62 -15.41 -10.54
CA THR A 5 13.58 -16.38 -11.06
C THR A 5 14.58 -15.75 -12.03
N TYR A 6 15.78 -16.32 -12.13
CA TYR A 6 16.76 -15.89 -13.14
C TYR A 6 16.18 -15.89 -14.57
N LYS A 7 15.34 -16.88 -14.91
CA LYS A 7 14.69 -16.98 -16.23
C LYS A 7 13.75 -15.81 -16.50
N GLU A 8 13.02 -15.33 -15.49
CA GLU A 8 12.15 -14.16 -15.60
C GLU A 8 12.94 -12.85 -15.64
N THR A 9 14.07 -12.76 -14.92
CA THR A 9 14.88 -11.54 -14.80
C THR A 9 15.82 -11.33 -15.99
N ARG A 10 16.45 -12.38 -16.50
CA ARG A 10 17.47 -12.31 -17.57
C ARG A 10 17.04 -11.47 -18.79
N PRO A 11 15.82 -11.58 -19.34
CA PRO A 11 15.40 -10.78 -20.50
C PRO A 11 15.43 -9.27 -20.26
N TRP A 12 15.43 -8.85 -18.99
CA TRP A 12 15.38 -7.44 -18.58
C TRP A 12 16.73 -6.88 -18.16
N ALA A 13 17.82 -7.65 -18.28
CA ALA A 13 19.15 -7.25 -17.82
C ALA A 13 19.59 -5.88 -18.38
N ARG A 14 19.33 -5.63 -19.67
CA ARG A 14 19.64 -4.34 -20.29
C ARG A 14 18.84 -3.18 -19.67
N ALA A 15 17.53 -3.37 -19.52
CA ALA A 15 16.66 -2.37 -18.90
C ALA A 15 17.03 -2.08 -17.44
N ILE A 16 17.42 -3.11 -16.69
CA ILE A 16 17.92 -2.97 -15.31
C ILE A 16 19.20 -2.11 -15.30
N SER A 17 20.18 -2.44 -16.16
CA SER A 17 21.42 -1.64 -16.29
C SER A 17 21.13 -0.18 -16.65
N ASP A 18 20.26 0.07 -17.63
CA ASP A 18 19.93 1.43 -18.06
C ASP A 18 19.21 2.22 -16.94
N ALA A 19 18.34 1.56 -16.17
CA ALA A 19 17.61 2.18 -15.05
C ALA A 19 18.53 2.55 -13.88
N VAL A 20 19.49 1.70 -13.51
CA VAL A 20 20.43 2.01 -12.41
C VAL A 20 21.52 2.99 -12.85
N ARG A 21 21.97 2.92 -14.12
CA ARG A 21 22.94 3.88 -14.69
C ARG A 21 22.39 5.30 -14.70
N SER A 22 21.11 5.46 -15.06
CA SER A 22 20.41 6.74 -15.04
C SER A 22 19.92 7.16 -13.64
N ARG A 23 20.14 6.34 -12.61
CA ARG A 23 19.57 6.51 -11.26
C ARG A 23 18.05 6.68 -11.25
N LYS A 24 17.36 6.16 -12.26
CA LYS A 24 15.90 6.08 -12.30
C LYS A 24 15.37 5.08 -11.25
N MET A 25 16.16 4.05 -10.95
CA MET A 25 15.82 3.02 -9.97
C MET A 25 16.99 2.77 -9.00
N PRO A 26 16.69 2.53 -7.72
CA PRO A 26 15.39 2.75 -7.07
C PRO A 26 15.06 4.26 -7.02
N PRO A 27 13.80 4.66 -7.24
CA PRO A 27 13.41 6.05 -7.10
C PRO A 27 13.53 6.45 -5.63
N TRP A 28 14.30 7.50 -5.37
CA TRP A 28 14.48 8.05 -4.04
C TRP A 28 14.59 9.56 -4.14
N PHE A 29 13.67 10.26 -3.49
CA PHE A 29 13.56 11.73 -3.59
C PHE A 29 14.20 12.46 -2.42
N ALA A 30 14.63 11.74 -1.37
CA ALA A 30 15.30 12.39 -0.25
C ALA A 30 16.69 12.86 -0.68
N ASP A 31 17.04 14.08 -0.30
CA ASP A 31 18.34 14.65 -0.61
C ASP A 31 19.42 13.98 0.25
N PRO A 32 20.44 13.33 -0.36
CA PRO A 32 21.54 12.73 0.38
C PRO A 32 22.33 13.72 1.26
N CYS A 33 22.25 15.04 1.01
CA CYS A 33 22.92 16.04 1.84
C CYS A 33 22.40 16.10 3.27
N CYS A 34 21.13 15.72 3.46
CA CYS A 34 20.31 16.33 4.50
C CYS A 34 19.52 15.28 5.29
N GLY A 35 20.14 14.14 5.57
CA GLY A 35 19.62 13.12 6.46
C GLY A 35 20.09 11.73 6.08
N HIS A 36 20.06 10.83 7.06
CA HIS A 36 20.14 9.40 6.82
C HIS A 36 18.81 8.78 7.20
N PHE A 37 18.17 8.15 6.24
CA PHE A 37 16.88 7.49 6.42
C PHE A 37 17.12 6.00 6.59
N ALA A 38 16.44 5.38 7.56
CA ALA A 38 16.64 3.96 7.89
C ALA A 38 16.28 3.03 6.72
N ASP A 39 15.45 3.51 5.79
CA ASP A 39 14.86 2.82 4.66
C ASP A 39 15.36 3.34 3.30
N ASP A 40 16.51 4.04 3.25
CA ASP A 40 17.11 4.52 1.99
C ASP A 40 17.39 3.35 1.01
N PRO A 41 16.68 3.26 -0.12
CA PRO A 41 16.83 2.18 -1.08
C PRO A 41 17.94 2.44 -2.10
N SER A 42 18.67 3.56 -1.99
CA SER A 42 19.66 3.99 -2.98
C SER A 42 20.79 2.97 -3.14
N LEU A 43 21.22 2.79 -4.39
CA LEU A 43 22.36 1.93 -4.69
C LEU A 43 23.67 2.72 -4.58
N THR A 44 24.67 2.10 -3.94
CA THR A 44 26.04 2.61 -3.95
C THR A 44 26.64 2.54 -5.36
N PRO A 45 27.68 3.35 -5.67
CA PRO A 45 28.37 3.25 -6.97
C PRO A 45 28.84 1.83 -7.30
N GLN A 46 29.28 1.08 -6.29
CA GLN A 46 29.74 -0.30 -6.43
C GLN A 46 28.58 -1.26 -6.77
N GLN A 47 27.41 -1.09 -6.14
CA GLN A 47 26.21 -1.88 -6.47
C GLN A 47 25.72 -1.58 -7.89
N ILE A 48 25.69 -0.30 -8.29
CA ILE A 48 25.35 0.10 -9.67
C ILE A 48 26.30 -0.55 -10.66
N GLN A 49 27.62 -0.46 -10.42
CA GLN A 49 28.63 -1.04 -11.30
C GLN A 49 28.51 -2.56 -11.40
N THR A 50 28.14 -3.23 -10.29
CA THR A 50 27.92 -4.68 -10.27
C THR A 50 26.79 -5.08 -11.23
N LEU A 51 25.66 -4.37 -11.18
CA LEU A 51 24.51 -4.63 -12.06
C LEU A 51 24.83 -4.34 -13.53
N ILE A 52 25.58 -3.26 -13.79
CA ILE A 52 26.04 -2.91 -15.15
C ILE A 52 26.96 -4.01 -15.69
N ALA A 53 27.98 -4.40 -14.92
CA ALA A 53 28.94 -5.42 -15.36
C ALA A 53 28.26 -6.77 -15.62
N TRP A 54 27.30 -7.16 -14.78
CA TRP A 54 26.50 -8.36 -15.00
C TRP A 54 25.72 -8.28 -16.32
N ALA A 55 25.04 -7.17 -16.60
CA ALA A 55 24.29 -6.99 -17.84
C ALA A 55 25.20 -6.97 -19.08
N ASP A 56 26.33 -6.27 -19.02
CA ASP A 56 27.32 -6.17 -20.10
C ASP A 56 27.97 -7.54 -20.42
N ALA A 57 28.11 -8.41 -19.42
CA ALA A 57 28.56 -9.80 -19.59
C ALA A 57 27.48 -10.75 -20.12
N ALA A 58 26.39 -10.21 -20.69
CA ALA A 58 25.22 -10.96 -21.16
C ALA A 58 24.47 -11.70 -20.04
N ALA A 59 24.46 -11.12 -18.83
CA ALA A 59 23.69 -11.56 -17.68
C ALA A 59 23.95 -13.03 -17.29
N PRO A 60 25.20 -13.45 -17.01
CA PRO A 60 25.50 -14.83 -16.68
C PRO A 60 24.73 -15.26 -15.42
N ALA A 61 24.30 -16.52 -15.41
CA ALA A 61 23.71 -17.12 -14.22
C ALA A 61 24.80 -17.33 -13.16
N GLY A 62 24.48 -17.02 -11.90
CA GLY A 62 25.29 -17.45 -10.76
C GLY A 62 25.12 -18.95 -10.50
N ASN A 63 25.83 -19.46 -9.50
CA ASN A 63 25.64 -20.82 -9.01
C ASN A 63 24.21 -20.97 -8.42
N PRO A 64 23.39 -21.91 -8.91
CA PRO A 64 22.05 -22.13 -8.37
C PRO A 64 22.02 -22.47 -6.88
N HIS A 65 23.12 -23.00 -6.31
CA HIS A 65 23.22 -23.29 -4.87
C HIS A 65 23.41 -22.04 -4.00
N ASP A 66 23.81 -20.92 -4.59
CA ASP A 66 23.95 -19.63 -3.91
C ASP A 66 22.65 -18.81 -3.99
N ALA A 67 21.64 -19.30 -4.71
CA ALA A 67 20.36 -18.62 -4.82
C ALA A 67 19.65 -18.58 -3.45
N PRO A 68 19.17 -17.40 -3.01
CA PRO A 68 18.35 -17.32 -1.81
C PRO A 68 17.07 -18.15 -2.01
N SER A 69 16.52 -18.65 -0.90
CA SER A 69 15.19 -19.26 -0.95
C SER A 69 14.19 -18.25 -1.52
N PRO A 70 13.25 -18.69 -2.38
CA PRO A 70 12.21 -17.81 -2.88
C PRO A 70 11.53 -17.08 -1.71
N PRO A 71 11.23 -15.78 -1.83
CA PRO A 71 10.60 -15.04 -0.76
C PRO A 71 9.31 -15.76 -0.33
N ASN A 72 9.21 -16.07 0.96
CA ASN A 72 8.02 -16.68 1.50
C ASN A 72 6.93 -15.61 1.52
N ARG A 73 5.92 -15.75 0.65
CA ARG A 73 4.73 -14.91 0.75
C ARG A 73 3.98 -15.34 1.99
N ALA A 74 3.79 -14.43 2.93
CA ALA A 74 2.93 -14.71 4.08
C ALA A 74 1.56 -15.18 3.57
N VAL A 75 1.19 -16.41 3.92
CA VAL A 75 -0.17 -16.91 3.73
C VAL A 75 -0.99 -16.35 4.87
N GLY A 76 -1.69 -15.24 4.63
CA GLY A 76 -2.48 -14.56 5.66
C GLY A 76 -2.01 -13.13 5.89
N TRP A 77 -1.63 -12.83 7.12
CA TRP A 77 -1.13 -11.52 7.57
C TRP A 77 0.40 -11.46 7.48
N ASN A 78 0.93 -10.29 7.12
CA ASN A 78 2.37 -10.00 7.18
C ASN A 78 2.80 -9.51 8.57
N ILE A 79 1.84 -9.13 9.41
CA ILE A 79 2.03 -8.90 10.85
C ILE A 79 1.79 -10.21 11.64
N PRO A 80 2.29 -10.33 12.89
CA PRO A 80 1.81 -11.34 13.83
C PRO A 80 0.28 -11.35 13.91
N GLN A 81 -0.31 -12.42 14.44
CA GLN A 81 -1.77 -12.55 14.52
C GLN A 81 -2.42 -11.24 15.04
N PRO A 82 -3.30 -10.61 14.25
CA PRO A 82 -3.88 -9.34 14.65
C PRO A 82 -4.82 -9.53 15.84
N ASP A 83 -4.74 -8.61 16.80
CA ASP A 83 -5.66 -8.56 17.94
C ASP A 83 -7.08 -8.22 17.50
N VAL A 84 -7.22 -7.43 16.43
CA VAL A 84 -8.50 -6.94 15.90
C VAL A 84 -8.47 -6.99 14.37
N ILE A 85 -9.55 -7.48 13.78
CA ILE A 85 -9.80 -7.43 12.33
C ILE A 85 -11.03 -6.56 12.07
N ILE A 86 -10.82 -5.40 11.46
CA ILE A 86 -11.91 -4.53 10.98
C ILE A 86 -12.15 -4.85 9.50
N LYS A 87 -13.35 -5.33 9.18
CA LYS A 87 -13.69 -5.81 7.84
C LYS A 87 -14.71 -4.88 7.18
N MET A 88 -14.44 -4.50 5.92
CA MET A 88 -15.44 -3.89 5.04
C MET A 88 -16.59 -4.89 4.79
N PRO A 89 -17.82 -4.62 5.27
CA PRO A 89 -18.90 -5.59 5.24
C PRO A 89 -19.45 -5.88 3.84
N LYS A 90 -19.32 -4.96 2.86
CA LYS A 90 -19.85 -5.16 1.52
C LYS A 90 -18.76 -5.27 0.46
N THR A 91 -18.99 -6.17 -0.49
CA THR A 91 -18.15 -6.31 -1.68
C THR A 91 -18.43 -5.18 -2.67
N VAL A 92 -17.37 -4.67 -3.30
CA VAL A 92 -17.48 -3.71 -4.41
C VAL A 92 -17.27 -4.47 -5.71
N ALA A 93 -18.21 -4.35 -6.65
CA ALA A 93 -18.05 -4.91 -7.98
C ALA A 93 -17.11 -4.04 -8.82
N ILE A 94 -16.09 -4.64 -9.43
CA ILE A 94 -15.10 -3.93 -10.24
C ILE A 94 -15.32 -4.29 -11.71
N PRO A 95 -15.56 -3.30 -12.59
CA PRO A 95 -15.74 -3.56 -14.01
C PRO A 95 -14.43 -4.07 -14.65
N ALA A 96 -14.54 -4.77 -15.78
CA ALA A 96 -13.37 -5.26 -16.50
C ALA A 96 -12.50 -4.13 -17.12
N HIS A 97 -13.13 -2.99 -17.43
CA HIS A 97 -12.51 -1.87 -18.14
C HIS A 97 -13.01 -0.53 -17.60
N GLY A 98 -12.25 0.53 -17.90
CA GLY A 98 -12.58 1.91 -17.54
C GLY A 98 -12.01 2.30 -16.18
N ASP A 99 -12.21 3.58 -15.84
CA ASP A 99 -11.77 4.14 -14.57
C ASP A 99 -12.79 3.84 -13.48
N VAL A 100 -12.29 3.57 -12.27
CA VAL A 100 -13.11 3.41 -11.08
C VAL A 100 -12.87 4.60 -10.18
N GLU A 101 -13.92 5.36 -9.90
CA GLU A 101 -13.86 6.48 -8.96
C GLU A 101 -13.43 5.98 -7.56
N TYR A 102 -12.73 6.82 -6.81
CA TYR A 102 -12.40 6.53 -5.42
C TYR A 102 -13.65 6.10 -4.65
N THR A 103 -13.58 4.88 -4.13
CA THR A 103 -14.68 4.27 -3.40
C THR A 103 -14.38 4.34 -1.92
N TYR A 104 -15.31 4.89 -1.16
CA TYR A 104 -15.24 5.06 0.27
C TYR A 104 -16.09 4.00 0.97
N GLU A 105 -15.61 3.50 2.10
CA GLU A 105 -16.44 2.74 3.04
C GLU A 105 -16.09 3.13 4.46
N ILE A 106 -17.12 3.42 5.25
CA ILE A 106 -16.97 3.80 6.66
C ILE A 106 -17.28 2.57 7.50
N VAL A 107 -16.34 2.15 8.34
CA VAL A 107 -16.50 0.99 9.23
C VAL A 107 -16.25 1.42 10.68
N PRO A 108 -17.26 1.31 11.57
CA PRO A 108 -17.06 1.57 12.98
C PRO A 108 -16.03 0.61 13.58
N THR A 109 -15.10 1.12 14.39
CA THR A 109 -14.09 0.29 15.05
C THR A 109 -14.69 -0.65 16.10
N GLY A 110 -15.80 -0.26 16.71
CA GLY A 110 -16.38 -0.93 17.88
C GLY A 110 -15.60 -0.71 19.17
N PHE A 111 -14.57 0.14 19.17
CA PHE A 111 -13.77 0.42 20.37
C PHE A 111 -14.58 1.23 21.38
N THR A 112 -14.64 0.74 22.62
CA THR A 112 -15.28 1.44 23.75
C THR A 112 -14.27 2.18 24.63
N GLN A 113 -12.98 2.06 24.32
CA GLN A 113 -11.86 2.72 24.98
C GLN A 113 -10.83 3.07 23.93
N ASP A 114 -10.04 4.11 24.19
CA ASP A 114 -8.95 4.52 23.32
C ASP A 114 -7.95 3.37 23.10
N LYS A 115 -7.37 3.33 21.90
CA LYS A 115 -6.40 2.31 21.50
C LYS A 115 -5.11 2.93 21.01
N TRP A 116 -4.01 2.28 21.37
CA TRP A 116 -2.69 2.52 20.81
C TRP A 116 -2.33 1.32 19.92
N VAL A 117 -2.15 1.57 18.63
CA VAL A 117 -1.92 0.56 17.60
C VAL A 117 -0.43 0.54 17.23
N GLN A 118 0.23 -0.61 17.44
CA GLN A 118 1.65 -0.78 17.15
C GLN A 118 1.91 -1.34 15.74
N MET A 119 0.93 -2.04 15.16
CA MET A 119 1.01 -2.60 13.82
C MET A 119 -0.32 -2.46 13.10
N SER A 120 -0.27 -2.17 11.81
CA SER A 120 -1.49 -2.16 11.00
C SER A 120 -1.23 -2.63 9.56
N GLU A 121 -2.20 -3.36 9.02
CA GLU A 121 -2.11 -3.95 7.68
C GLU A 121 -3.49 -3.93 7.03
N VAL A 122 -3.55 -3.50 5.77
CA VAL A 122 -4.71 -3.76 4.90
C VAL A 122 -4.43 -5.01 4.08
N ARG A 123 -5.39 -5.94 4.11
CA ARG A 123 -5.36 -7.18 3.33
C ARG A 123 -6.50 -7.20 2.31
N PRO A 124 -6.26 -6.81 1.06
CA PRO A 124 -7.26 -6.89 0.01
C PRO A 124 -7.71 -8.34 -0.25
N SER A 125 -9.00 -8.54 -0.51
CA SER A 125 -9.50 -9.81 -1.06
C SER A 125 -8.97 -10.06 -2.48
N SER A 126 -8.73 -9.00 -3.24
CA SER A 126 -8.17 -9.04 -4.59
C SER A 126 -7.00 -8.04 -4.74
N HIS A 127 -5.77 -8.53 -4.56
CA HIS A 127 -4.56 -7.74 -4.80
C HIS A 127 -4.43 -7.25 -6.25
N ALA A 128 -5.05 -7.94 -7.22
CA ALA A 128 -4.99 -7.59 -8.64
C ALA A 128 -5.85 -6.37 -9.03
N HIS A 129 -6.77 -5.95 -8.15
CA HIS A 129 -7.73 -4.87 -8.43
C HIS A 129 -7.59 -3.68 -7.47
N VAL A 130 -6.84 -3.79 -6.37
CA VAL A 130 -6.57 -2.67 -5.47
C VAL A 130 -5.25 -2.03 -5.84
N HIS A 131 -5.31 -0.83 -6.42
CA HIS A 131 -4.12 -0.04 -6.78
C HIS A 131 -3.51 0.65 -5.54
N HIS A 132 -4.34 1.24 -4.69
CA HIS A 132 -3.96 1.61 -3.33
C HIS A 132 -5.19 1.78 -2.44
N ALA A 133 -4.99 1.79 -1.13
CA ALA A 133 -5.98 2.16 -0.14
C ALA A 133 -5.39 3.13 0.87
N VAL A 134 -6.20 4.06 1.35
CA VAL A 134 -5.86 4.94 2.46
C VAL A 134 -6.91 4.76 3.54
N VAL A 135 -6.48 4.46 4.77
CA VAL A 135 -7.39 4.29 5.90
C VAL A 135 -7.23 5.49 6.82
N TYR A 136 -8.32 6.25 6.98
CA TYR A 136 -8.36 7.40 7.87
C TYR A 136 -9.05 7.04 9.19
N ILE A 137 -8.58 7.65 10.27
CA ILE A 137 -9.23 7.60 11.58
C ILE A 137 -10.19 8.78 11.62
N ARG A 138 -11.48 8.51 11.77
CA ARG A 138 -12.50 9.54 12.01
C ARG A 138 -12.95 9.50 13.47
N PRO A 139 -12.46 10.42 14.32
CA PRO A 139 -12.90 10.56 15.70
C PRO A 139 -14.42 10.80 15.85
N PRO A 140 -15.01 10.51 17.03
CA PRO A 140 -16.43 10.69 17.29
C PRO A 140 -16.91 12.14 17.05
N ASP A 141 -16.09 13.13 17.36
CA ASP A 141 -16.36 14.57 17.22
C ASP A 141 -16.10 15.14 15.82
N SER A 142 -15.47 14.37 14.92
CA SER A 142 -15.27 14.79 13.54
C SER A 142 -16.59 14.87 12.77
N SER A 143 -16.77 15.97 12.03
CA SER A 143 -17.91 16.18 11.13
C SER A 143 -17.72 15.59 9.73
N TRP A 144 -16.52 15.10 9.42
CA TRP A 144 -16.13 14.64 8.09
C TRP A 144 -16.92 13.39 7.67
N LEU A 145 -17.64 13.46 6.55
CA LEU A 145 -18.46 12.37 5.99
C LEU A 145 -19.48 11.79 6.99
N ARG A 146 -19.87 12.53 8.04
CA ARG A 146 -20.76 12.02 9.09
C ARG A 146 -22.15 11.67 8.59
N GLN A 147 -22.58 12.30 7.50
CA GLN A 147 -23.87 12.05 6.86
C GLN A 147 -23.77 11.06 5.68
N ALA A 148 -22.57 10.53 5.40
CA ALA A 148 -22.39 9.52 4.36
C ALA A 148 -22.80 8.12 4.87
N PRO A 149 -23.13 7.18 3.96
CA PRO A 149 -23.52 5.82 4.35
C PRO A 149 -22.42 5.08 5.12
N VAL A 150 -22.80 4.44 6.23
CA VAL A 150 -21.92 3.56 7.03
C VAL A 150 -22.07 2.12 6.60
N GLY A 151 -20.96 1.37 6.48
CA GLY A 151 -20.92 -0.03 6.07
C GLY A 151 -21.45 -0.29 4.66
N THR A 152 -21.45 0.74 3.81
CA THR A 152 -21.85 0.65 2.41
C THR A 152 -20.89 1.45 1.55
N PRO A 153 -20.30 0.84 0.51
CA PRO A 153 -19.47 1.54 -0.45
C PRO A 153 -20.20 2.70 -1.13
N PHE A 154 -19.53 3.84 -1.25
CA PHE A 154 -20.02 5.01 -1.99
C PHE A 154 -18.86 5.70 -2.71
N THR A 155 -19.17 6.50 -3.73
CA THR A 155 -18.21 7.41 -4.35
C THR A 155 -18.67 8.85 -4.17
N ALA A 156 -17.82 9.84 -4.47
CA ALA A 156 -18.23 11.24 -4.35
C ALA A 156 -19.44 11.52 -5.27
N SER A 157 -19.44 11.00 -6.50
CA SER A 157 -20.56 11.18 -7.43
C SER A 157 -21.89 10.58 -6.95
N THR A 158 -21.87 9.52 -6.13
CA THR A 158 -23.10 8.93 -5.57
C THR A 158 -23.71 9.72 -4.41
N LEU A 159 -22.98 10.68 -3.82
CA LEU A 159 -23.50 11.51 -2.73
C LEU A 159 -24.44 12.57 -3.31
N GLY A 160 -25.64 12.72 -2.73
CA GLY A 160 -26.63 13.71 -3.21
C GLY A 160 -26.33 15.15 -2.82
N ASP A 161 -25.55 15.36 -1.76
CA ASP A 161 -25.26 16.67 -1.17
C ASP A 161 -23.88 17.18 -1.60
N GLU A 162 -23.81 18.40 -2.15
CA GLU A 162 -22.58 19.01 -2.68
C GLU A 162 -21.49 19.17 -1.61
N ARG A 163 -21.86 19.54 -0.38
CA ARG A 163 -20.90 19.65 0.72
C ARG A 163 -20.31 18.29 1.07
N LEU A 164 -21.10 17.21 1.06
CA LEU A 164 -20.58 15.85 1.25
C LEU A 164 -19.67 15.42 0.10
N ARG A 165 -19.95 15.82 -1.15
CA ARG A 165 -19.03 15.61 -2.27
C ARG A 165 -17.69 16.28 -2.03
N HIS A 166 -17.69 17.55 -1.60
CA HIS A 166 -16.46 18.26 -1.26
C HIS A 166 -15.67 17.58 -0.13
N GLN A 167 -16.36 17.07 0.90
CA GLN A 167 -15.73 16.30 1.98
C GLN A 167 -15.06 15.01 1.48
N ALA A 168 -15.54 14.40 0.39
CA ALA A 168 -14.88 13.26 -0.22
C ALA A 168 -13.57 13.62 -0.94
N HIS A 169 -13.20 14.89 -1.05
CA HIS A 169 -11.96 15.31 -1.71
C HIS A 169 -10.90 15.90 -0.76
N SER A 170 -11.28 16.24 0.47
CA SER A 170 -10.37 16.81 1.46
C SER A 170 -10.76 16.40 2.87
N THR A 171 -9.75 16.13 3.69
CA THR A 171 -9.90 15.79 5.11
C THR A 171 -8.69 16.26 5.91
N ASP A 172 -8.92 16.64 7.15
CA ASP A 172 -7.92 16.86 8.20
C ASP A 172 -7.77 15.64 9.13
N SER A 173 -8.54 14.58 8.87
CA SER A 173 -8.52 13.36 9.66
C SER A 173 -7.18 12.66 9.54
N ASP A 174 -6.70 12.16 10.68
CA ASP A 174 -5.42 11.47 10.74
C ASP A 174 -5.47 10.16 9.95
N MET A 175 -4.37 9.82 9.31
CA MET A 175 -4.23 8.62 8.48
C MET A 175 -3.68 7.49 9.35
N LEU A 176 -4.39 6.37 9.42
CA LEU A 176 -3.91 5.15 10.08
C LEU A 176 -2.79 4.49 9.26
N LEU A 177 -3.07 4.21 7.98
CA LEU A 177 -2.12 3.55 7.08
C LEU A 177 -2.41 3.83 5.60
N VAL A 178 -1.41 3.62 4.76
CA VAL A 178 -1.54 3.53 3.30
C VAL A 178 -1.12 2.14 2.83
N TYR A 179 -1.93 1.54 1.97
CA TYR A 179 -1.59 0.30 1.29
C TYR A 179 -1.38 0.55 -0.19
N ALA A 180 -0.31 0.00 -0.75
CA ALA A 180 -0.16 -0.26 -2.18
C ALA A 180 0.38 -1.68 -2.38
N PRO A 181 0.17 -2.32 -3.55
CA PRO A 181 0.76 -3.61 -3.85
C PRO A 181 2.27 -3.62 -3.64
N GLY A 182 2.74 -4.46 -2.72
CA GLY A 182 4.16 -4.58 -2.35
C GLY A 182 4.62 -3.71 -1.19
N SER A 183 3.76 -2.84 -0.65
CA SER A 183 4.04 -2.12 0.60
C SER A 183 4.19 -3.09 1.78
N SER A 184 5.12 -2.78 2.68
CA SER A 184 5.19 -3.43 3.98
C SER A 184 4.07 -2.93 4.89
N PRO A 185 3.60 -3.74 5.87
CA PRO A 185 2.68 -3.24 6.89
C PRO A 185 3.35 -2.13 7.72
N ASP A 186 2.54 -1.26 8.30
CA ASP A 186 3.04 -0.27 9.26
C ASP A 186 3.40 -0.98 10.56
N HIS A 187 4.63 -0.74 11.04
CA HIS A 187 5.17 -1.27 12.28
C HIS A 187 5.90 -0.16 13.03
N TRP A 188 5.28 0.32 14.11
CA TRP A 188 5.88 1.33 14.98
C TRP A 188 6.86 0.67 15.96
N PRO A 189 8.08 1.24 16.14
CA PRO A 189 9.04 0.74 17.12
C PRO A 189 8.49 0.73 18.55
N ASP A 190 9.14 -0.03 19.42
CA ASP A 190 8.78 -0.05 20.84
C ASP A 190 8.74 1.37 21.44
N GLY A 191 7.66 1.67 22.15
CA GLY A 191 7.38 3.00 22.70
C GLY A 191 6.67 3.96 21.75
N MET A 192 6.40 3.56 20.50
CA MET A 192 5.59 4.32 19.54
C MET A 192 4.35 3.54 19.13
N ALA A 193 3.26 4.27 18.89
CA ALA A 193 2.01 3.70 18.41
C ALA A 193 1.13 4.78 17.77
N LYS A 194 0.19 4.35 16.93
CA LYS A 194 -0.88 5.20 16.41
C LYS A 194 -2.04 5.25 17.40
N PHE A 195 -2.50 6.45 17.74
CA PHE A 195 -3.64 6.63 18.63
C PHE A 195 -4.96 6.57 17.87
N ILE A 196 -5.92 5.79 18.36
CA ILE A 196 -7.29 5.74 17.86
C ILE A 196 -8.24 6.01 19.04
N PRO A 197 -8.94 7.16 19.06
CA PRO A 197 -9.94 7.44 20.10
C PRO A 197 -11.06 6.39 20.12
N ALA A 198 -11.64 6.16 21.31
CA ALA A 198 -12.85 5.37 21.47
C ALA A 198 -13.96 5.86 20.53
N HIS A 199 -14.80 4.94 20.06
CA HIS A 199 -15.94 5.22 19.18
C HIS A 199 -15.58 5.86 17.82
N SER A 200 -14.32 5.79 17.41
CA SER A 200 -13.90 6.21 16.07
C SER A 200 -14.43 5.26 14.99
N ASP A 201 -14.59 5.81 13.78
CA ASP A 201 -14.75 5.03 12.56
C ASP A 201 -13.42 4.97 11.80
N LEU A 202 -13.22 3.90 11.04
CA LEU A 202 -12.21 3.86 9.99
C LEU A 202 -12.89 4.19 8.65
N VAL A 203 -12.35 5.17 7.94
CA VAL A 203 -12.82 5.52 6.59
C VAL A 203 -11.80 5.00 5.58
N PHE A 204 -12.18 3.94 4.87
CA PHE A 204 -11.39 3.33 3.82
C PHE A 204 -11.63 4.09 2.53
N ARG A 205 -10.60 4.76 2.00
CA ARG A 205 -10.59 5.29 0.63
C ARG A 205 -9.85 4.32 -0.27
N MET A 206 -10.61 3.61 -1.09
CA MET A 206 -10.13 2.58 -2.00
C MET A 206 -9.95 3.15 -3.41
N HIS A 207 -8.77 2.93 -3.99
CA HIS A 207 -8.52 3.15 -5.40
C HIS A 207 -8.39 1.81 -6.10
N TYR A 208 -9.42 1.46 -6.86
CA TYR A 208 -9.43 0.24 -7.65
C TYR A 208 -8.90 0.49 -9.06
N THR A 209 -8.35 -0.55 -9.67
CA THR A 209 -7.91 -0.55 -11.07
C THR A 209 -8.53 -1.73 -11.80
N THR A 210 -8.86 -1.51 -13.07
CA THR A 210 -9.41 -2.53 -13.96
C THR A 210 -8.26 -3.20 -14.72
N ASN A 211 -8.35 -4.50 -14.97
CA ASN A 211 -7.26 -5.28 -15.59
C ASN A 211 -7.72 -6.17 -16.76
N GLY A 212 -8.90 -5.92 -17.31
CA GLY A 212 -9.52 -6.74 -18.35
C GLY A 212 -10.41 -7.87 -17.85
N HIS A 213 -10.48 -8.08 -16.53
CA HIS A 213 -11.38 -9.05 -15.90
C HIS A 213 -12.26 -8.35 -14.85
N ALA A 214 -13.56 -8.66 -14.85
CA ALA A 214 -14.47 -8.17 -13.81
C ALA A 214 -14.32 -9.00 -12.53
N SER A 215 -14.61 -8.40 -11.38
CA SER A 215 -14.54 -9.04 -10.06
C SER A 215 -15.59 -8.55 -9.08
#